data_AF-A0A0W0YYW4-F1
#
_entry.id   AF-A0A0W0YYW4-F1
#
_cell.length_a   1.000
_cell.length_b   1.000
_cell.length_c   1.000
_cell.angle_alpha   90.00
_cell.angle_beta   90.00
_cell.angle_gamma   90.00
#
_symmetry.space_group_name_H-M   'P 1'
#
loop_
_entity.id
_entity.type
_entity.pdbx_description
1 polymer ?
#
loop_
_entity_poly.entity_id
_entity_poly.type
_entity_poly.pdbx_seq_one_letter_code
_entity_poly.pdbx_strand_id
1 'polypeptide(L)'
;MKRNLLIILSCCSGLYLSASLSAATSVFSITPVVLPPAVVVSGQTATAVYQVKNNTPFPLNNNGVIQLPNGVQQITSGGAGICQSPFNLGAQESCTLQFEINADNMTGSIKGGPTICNTINHPVYCATPAQQWDIEKRTIEPQTIIFMRHAEKPLPPASGKGQLTCQGLNRALALPQVLNNKFGKPDYIFAPNTAGSIGDGGDAPYSYVRPLATIEPTAIQYGMPVDTALNFDDDDSLAAELISSPYHTSRIFVAWEHNNIVAITRKIMTLLGANPNVIPTWAQNDFDSLYVLTIVWYDGNAAVSFSHQYENLSSGLSTTCPGSAPLAFKKSREKPPAADRNIANETEIIYFIPAAEPQASAQLSCQGLNRALGLINTLDAAALGDSIYAFFAPAPALNRFVMGSQLYDYLSGMMTLEPAAIAQDHPLYTLFGYEDNLSMATFLLSSQFFADRTLAVAWEPGQLPDLAKRVYEAAGGNPNDIPSPIPNVDTMYKITITRNDGTLVSVNYDAVQENLSPSNVCPLPIS
;
A
#
# COMPACT_ATOMS: atom_id res chain seq x y z
N MET A 1 -73.31 -8.68 -45.10
CA MET A 1 -74.32 -9.71 -44.71
C MET A 1 -74.99 -9.26 -43.43
N LYS A 2 -76.32 -9.37 -43.40
CA LYS A 2 -77.20 -9.01 -42.28
C LYS A 2 -76.85 -9.79 -41.01
N ARG A 3 -76.91 -9.13 -39.84
CA ARG A 3 -77.82 -9.54 -38.76
C ARG A 3 -77.92 -8.47 -37.67
N ASN A 4 -79.11 -7.87 -37.62
CA ASN A 4 -79.68 -7.19 -36.46
C ASN A 4 -80.14 -8.23 -35.43
N LEU A 5 -79.95 -7.94 -34.13
CA LEU A 5 -80.86 -8.25 -33.01
C LEU A 5 -80.32 -7.52 -31.76
N LEU A 6 -80.76 -6.28 -31.47
CA LEU A 6 -81.85 -5.88 -30.56
C LEU A 6 -81.76 -6.52 -29.15
N ILE A 7 -81.65 -5.70 -28.08
CA ILE A 7 -82.59 -5.63 -26.93
C ILE A 7 -82.01 -4.85 -25.71
N ILE A 8 -82.75 -3.77 -25.38
CA ILE A 8 -83.07 -3.15 -24.07
C ILE A 8 -82.00 -2.30 -23.35
N LEU A 9 -82.20 -0.97 -23.47
CA LEU A 9 -81.89 0.03 -22.44
C LEU A 9 -82.77 -0.23 -21.20
N SER A 10 -82.16 -0.49 -20.04
CA SER A 10 -82.81 -0.29 -18.75
C SER A 10 -82.07 0.79 -17.99
N CYS A 11 -82.76 1.91 -17.80
CA CYS A 11 -82.32 3.06 -17.03
C CYS A 11 -82.48 2.72 -15.53
N CYS A 12 -81.37 2.46 -14.84
CA CYS A 12 -81.34 2.40 -13.38
C CYS A 12 -80.41 3.49 -12.85
N SER A 13 -81.01 4.58 -12.39
CA SER A 13 -80.41 5.63 -11.59
C SER A 13 -79.91 5.03 -10.27
N GLY A 14 -78.64 4.62 -10.25
CA GLY A 14 -77.96 4.19 -9.03
C GLY A 14 -77.48 5.41 -8.24
N LEU A 15 -78.09 5.65 -7.08
CA LEU A 15 -77.55 6.51 -6.03
C LEU A 15 -76.12 6.07 -5.69
N TYR A 16 -75.13 6.88 -6.02
CA TYR A 16 -73.78 6.74 -5.48
C TYR A 16 -73.81 7.19 -4.02
N LEU A 17 -74.01 6.25 -3.09
CA LEU A 17 -73.66 6.45 -1.70
C LEU A 17 -72.12 6.43 -1.61
N SER A 18 -71.50 7.60 -1.60
CA SER A 18 -70.10 7.74 -1.21
C SER A 18 -70.00 7.44 0.28
N ALA A 19 -69.64 6.20 0.62
CA ALA A 19 -69.30 5.83 1.98
C ALA A 19 -67.99 6.52 2.38
N SER A 20 -68.10 7.56 3.20
CA SER A 20 -66.96 8.18 3.87
C SER A 20 -66.38 7.17 4.86
N LEU A 21 -65.29 6.49 4.50
CA LEU A 21 -64.47 5.77 5.47
C LEU A 21 -63.84 6.80 6.41
N SER A 22 -64.38 6.92 7.63
CA SER A 22 -63.69 7.58 8.73
C SER A 22 -62.52 6.69 9.12
N ALA A 23 -61.30 7.11 8.78
CA ALA A 23 -60.11 6.54 9.38
C ALA A 23 -60.15 6.86 10.89
N ALA A 24 -60.17 5.83 11.72
CA ALA A 24 -60.10 6.01 13.17
C ALA A 24 -58.83 6.80 13.51
N THR A 25 -58.99 7.92 14.22
CA THR A 25 -57.86 8.76 14.62
C THR A 25 -57.02 8.02 15.66
N SER A 26 -55.71 7.88 15.39
CA SER A 26 -54.73 7.31 16.33
C SER A 26 -54.84 7.97 17.72
N VAL A 27 -54.64 7.20 18.78
CA VAL A 27 -54.70 7.66 20.18
C VAL A 27 -53.68 8.78 20.44
N PHE A 28 -52.50 8.70 19.82
CA PHE A 28 -51.50 9.76 19.82
C PHE A 28 -51.22 10.28 18.41
N SER A 29 -50.98 11.59 18.30
CA SER A 29 -50.25 12.18 17.17
C SER A 29 -48.78 12.27 17.55
N ILE A 30 -47.89 11.71 16.71
CA ILE A 30 -46.44 11.71 16.94
C ILE A 30 -45.78 12.40 15.75
N THR A 31 -45.45 13.68 15.92
CA THR A 31 -44.95 14.54 14.84
C THR A 31 -43.45 14.76 15.04
N PRO A 32 -42.60 14.46 14.04
CA PRO A 32 -41.17 14.72 14.14
C PRO A 32 -40.91 16.24 14.18
N VAL A 33 -40.09 16.66 15.14
CA VAL A 33 -39.51 18.01 15.21
C VAL A 33 -38.08 17.97 14.67
N VAL A 34 -37.32 16.94 15.05
CA VAL A 34 -35.99 16.64 14.53
C VAL A 34 -35.93 15.16 14.22
N LEU A 35 -35.68 14.81 12.95
CA LEU A 35 -35.44 13.43 12.55
C LEU A 35 -34.00 13.04 12.87
N PRO A 36 -33.75 11.77 13.22
CA PRO A 36 -32.37 11.30 13.31
C PRO A 36 -31.71 11.31 11.92
N PRO A 37 -30.37 11.41 11.86
CA PRO A 37 -29.65 11.25 10.61
C PRO A 37 -29.83 9.83 10.06
N ALA A 38 -29.78 9.70 8.73
CA ALA A 38 -29.90 8.40 8.06
C ALA A 38 -28.69 7.48 8.30
N VAL A 39 -27.54 8.04 8.70
CA VAL A 39 -26.31 7.32 9.01
C VAL A 39 -25.79 7.83 10.34
N VAL A 40 -25.37 6.93 11.21
CA VAL A 40 -24.58 7.23 12.41
C VAL A 40 -23.34 6.37 12.44
N VAL A 41 -22.26 6.96 12.92
CA VAL A 41 -20.94 6.35 12.85
C VAL A 41 -20.42 6.03 14.25
N SER A 42 -19.71 4.91 14.43
CA SER A 42 -19.06 4.57 15.72
C SER A 42 -18.30 5.78 16.30
N GLY A 43 -18.50 6.06 17.59
CA GLY A 43 -18.01 7.24 18.29
C GLY A 43 -18.94 8.47 18.26
N GLN A 44 -19.98 8.49 17.42
CA GLN A 44 -20.93 9.61 17.34
C GLN A 44 -22.16 9.42 18.25
N THR A 45 -22.71 10.55 18.70
CA THR A 45 -24.07 10.65 19.23
C THR A 45 -24.94 11.51 18.32
N ALA A 46 -26.20 11.13 18.15
CA ALA A 46 -27.20 11.85 17.38
C ALA A 46 -28.48 12.04 18.21
N THR A 47 -29.38 12.90 17.75
CA THR A 47 -30.64 13.17 18.45
C THR A 47 -31.85 13.02 17.55
N ALA A 48 -32.98 12.63 18.14
CA ALA A 48 -34.30 12.67 17.51
C ALA A 48 -35.32 13.28 18.46
N VAL A 49 -36.21 14.14 17.95
CA VAL A 49 -37.16 14.89 18.77
C VAL A 49 -38.54 14.81 18.15
N TYR A 50 -39.54 14.51 18.98
CA TYR A 50 -40.94 14.35 18.58
C TYR A 50 -41.87 15.14 19.48
N GLN A 51 -42.89 15.78 18.90
CA GLN A 51 -44.04 16.26 19.65
C GLN A 51 -45.10 15.16 19.71
N VAL A 52 -45.55 14.85 20.92
CA VAL A 52 -46.57 13.83 21.17
C VAL A 52 -47.82 14.51 21.69
N LYS A 53 -48.95 14.27 21.06
CA LYS A 53 -50.25 14.83 21.46
C LYS A 53 -51.28 13.72 21.72
N ASN A 54 -52.02 13.84 22.82
CA ASN A 54 -53.17 12.99 23.10
C ASN A 54 -54.37 13.45 22.25
N ASN A 55 -54.81 12.62 21.30
CA ASN A 55 -55.95 12.95 20.43
C ASN A 55 -57.31 12.60 21.05
N THR A 56 -57.33 11.91 22.18
CA THR A 56 -58.57 11.47 22.83
C THR A 56 -59.22 12.62 23.61
N PRO A 57 -60.53 12.54 23.87
CA PRO A 57 -61.22 13.52 24.72
C PRO A 57 -60.99 13.29 26.22
N PHE A 58 -60.15 12.33 26.61
CA PHE A 58 -59.92 11.94 28.00
C PHE A 58 -58.43 12.02 28.36
N PRO A 59 -58.07 12.24 29.65
CA PRO A 59 -56.68 12.17 30.07
C PRO A 59 -56.13 10.75 29.92
N LEU A 60 -54.91 10.64 29.41
CA LEU A 60 -54.16 9.39 29.34
C LEU A 60 -53.01 9.47 30.34
N ASN A 61 -53.02 8.58 31.32
CA ASN A 61 -52.02 8.52 32.39
C ASN A 61 -51.11 7.31 32.23
N ASN A 62 -49.88 7.42 32.72
CA ASN A 62 -48.84 6.38 32.66
C ASN A 62 -48.46 5.98 31.22
N ASN A 63 -48.44 6.95 30.31
CA ASN A 63 -47.94 6.70 28.95
C ASN A 63 -46.43 6.51 28.99
N GLY A 64 -45.92 5.67 28.09
CA GLY A 64 -44.50 5.40 27.99
C GLY A 64 -44.07 5.08 26.57
N VAL A 65 -42.79 5.34 26.30
CA VAL A 65 -42.12 4.78 25.12
C VAL A 65 -41.80 3.33 25.44
N ILE A 66 -42.14 2.43 24.52
CA ILE A 66 -41.86 1.01 24.66
C ILE A 66 -40.80 0.56 23.65
N GLN A 67 -39.99 -0.43 24.06
CA GLN A 67 -39.05 -1.15 23.19
C GLN A 67 -38.09 -0.24 22.41
N LEU A 68 -37.35 0.62 23.12
CA LEU A 68 -36.26 1.36 22.50
C LEU A 68 -35.15 0.40 22.04
N PRO A 69 -34.60 0.56 20.82
CA PRO A 69 -33.45 -0.20 20.36
C PRO A 69 -32.22 0.03 21.25
N ASN A 70 -31.32 -0.95 21.32
CA ASN A 70 -30.01 -0.77 21.96
C ASN A 70 -29.27 0.43 21.34
N GLY A 71 -28.72 1.28 22.20
CA GLY A 71 -28.07 2.52 21.81
C GLY A 71 -29.00 3.74 21.72
N VAL A 72 -30.31 3.58 21.97
CA VAL A 72 -31.25 4.71 22.04
C VAL A 72 -31.78 4.90 23.47
N GLN A 73 -31.72 6.13 23.96
CA GLN A 73 -32.27 6.49 25.27
C GLN A 73 -33.20 7.70 25.18
N GLN A 74 -34.30 7.68 25.93
CA GLN A 74 -35.16 8.86 26.10
C GLN A 74 -34.49 9.82 27.10
N ILE A 75 -34.37 11.08 26.71
CA ILE A 75 -33.92 12.15 27.60
C ILE A 75 -35.14 12.77 28.29
N THR A 76 -35.20 12.67 29.62
CA THR A 76 -36.30 13.19 30.46
C THR A 76 -35.92 14.46 31.23
N SER A 77 -34.64 14.81 31.27
CA SER A 77 -34.10 16.00 31.93
C SER A 77 -34.10 17.21 30.99
N GLY A 78 -35.02 18.16 31.18
CA GLY A 78 -35.07 19.36 30.32
C GLY A 78 -36.08 20.45 30.70
N GLY A 79 -36.71 20.37 31.87
CA GLY A 79 -37.69 21.37 32.34
C GLY A 79 -39.11 21.16 31.79
N ALA A 80 -39.94 22.20 31.91
CA ALA A 80 -41.36 22.14 31.53
C ALA A 80 -41.54 21.85 30.03
N GLY A 81 -42.41 20.90 29.69
CA GLY A 81 -42.76 20.54 28.31
C GLY A 81 -42.07 19.30 27.75
N ILE A 82 -41.03 18.78 28.41
CA ILE A 82 -40.43 17.47 28.05
C ILE A 82 -41.22 16.33 28.69
N CYS A 83 -41.58 15.32 27.90
CA CYS A 83 -42.26 14.13 28.38
C CYS A 83 -41.35 13.39 29.37
N GLN A 84 -41.84 13.19 30.59
CA GLN A 84 -41.20 12.32 31.58
C GLN A 84 -41.35 10.83 31.19
N SER A 85 -40.78 9.92 31.96
CA SER A 85 -40.99 8.48 31.79
C SER A 85 -41.35 7.85 33.14
N PRO A 86 -42.62 7.45 33.37
CA PRO A 86 -43.78 7.63 32.48
C PRO A 86 -44.25 9.10 32.42
N PHE A 87 -45.18 9.42 31.50
CA PHE A 87 -45.78 10.75 31.37
C PHE A 87 -47.31 10.70 31.26
N ASN A 88 -47.96 11.80 31.67
CA ASN A 88 -49.41 11.99 31.59
C ASN A 88 -49.73 13.09 30.59
N LEU A 89 -50.82 12.93 29.84
CA LEU A 89 -51.33 13.95 28.91
C LEU A 89 -52.83 14.10 29.12
N GLY A 90 -53.28 15.32 29.44
CA GLY A 90 -54.69 15.69 29.38
C GLY A 90 -55.28 15.55 27.98
N ALA A 91 -56.59 15.74 27.85
CA ALA A 91 -57.23 15.75 26.54
C ALA A 91 -56.62 16.86 25.66
N GLN A 92 -56.19 16.52 24.45
CA GLN A 92 -55.54 17.45 23.50
C GLN A 92 -54.21 18.05 23.95
N GLU A 93 -53.67 17.67 25.11
CA GLU A 93 -52.36 18.13 25.58
C GLU A 93 -51.23 17.46 24.81
N SER A 94 -50.06 18.13 24.83
CA SER A 94 -48.84 17.63 24.21
C SER A 94 -47.62 17.83 25.08
N CYS A 95 -46.63 16.95 24.90
CA CYS A 95 -45.28 17.13 25.41
C CYS A 95 -44.27 16.72 24.32
N THR A 96 -42.98 17.03 24.55
CA THR A 96 -41.89 16.71 23.63
C THR A 96 -41.10 15.52 24.13
N LEU A 97 -40.96 14.48 23.30
CA LEU A 97 -40.02 13.38 23.50
C LEU A 97 -38.68 13.72 22.85
N GLN A 98 -37.60 13.49 23.57
CA GLN A 98 -36.23 13.61 23.07
C GLN A 98 -35.53 12.27 23.21
N PHE A 99 -34.80 11.89 22.18
CA PHE A 99 -33.99 10.68 22.14
C PHE A 99 -32.55 11.02 21.81
N GLU A 100 -31.62 10.42 22.54
CA GLU A 100 -30.22 10.34 22.16
C GLU A 100 -29.95 8.96 21.57
N ILE A 101 -29.23 8.94 20.45
CA ILE A 101 -28.78 7.75 19.74
C ILE A 101 -27.26 7.72 19.85
N ASN A 102 -26.72 6.74 20.54
CA ASN A 102 -25.28 6.54 20.73
C ASN A 102 -24.81 5.36 19.88
N ALA A 103 -23.98 5.64 18.87
CA ALA A 103 -23.54 4.64 17.90
C ALA A 103 -22.69 3.52 18.51
N ASP A 104 -21.92 3.79 19.57
CA ASP A 104 -21.10 2.78 20.25
C ASP A 104 -21.96 1.74 20.97
N ASN A 105 -23.10 2.18 21.50
CA ASN A 105 -24.05 1.31 22.20
C ASN A 105 -25.05 0.61 21.25
N MET A 106 -25.07 0.96 19.96
CA MET A 106 -25.91 0.29 18.97
C MET A 106 -25.36 -1.11 18.63
N THR A 107 -26.25 -2.11 18.56
CA THR A 107 -25.90 -3.49 18.18
C THR A 107 -26.04 -3.77 16.68
N GLY A 108 -26.49 -2.78 15.90
CA GLY A 108 -26.68 -2.82 14.45
C GLY A 108 -27.44 -1.57 13.98
N SER A 109 -27.79 -1.50 12.69
CA SER A 109 -28.66 -0.44 12.15
C SER A 109 -30.04 -0.46 12.82
N ILE A 110 -30.65 0.71 13.02
CA ILE A 110 -31.95 0.86 13.66
C ILE A 110 -33.03 1.10 12.62
N LYS A 111 -34.11 0.31 12.68
CA LYS A 111 -35.32 0.52 11.87
C LYS A 111 -36.54 0.67 12.77
N GLY A 112 -37.54 1.41 12.31
CA GLY A 112 -38.76 1.66 13.06
C GLY A 112 -38.71 2.99 13.84
N GLY A 113 -39.70 3.31 14.66
CA GLY A 113 -39.72 4.56 15.43
C GLY A 113 -40.15 4.32 16.88
N PRO A 114 -40.08 5.35 17.74
CA PRO A 114 -40.52 5.22 19.11
C PRO A 114 -42.01 4.86 19.13
N THR A 115 -42.32 3.70 19.69
CA THR A 115 -43.70 3.28 19.91
C THR A 115 -44.15 3.82 21.25
N ILE A 116 -45.25 4.57 21.26
CA ILE A 116 -45.80 5.17 22.46
C ILE A 116 -47.09 4.46 22.80
N CYS A 117 -47.19 3.93 24.01
CA CYS A 117 -48.36 3.23 24.48
C CYS A 117 -48.89 3.84 25.77
N ASN A 118 -50.21 3.90 25.89
CA ASN A 118 -50.85 4.07 27.20
C ASN A 118 -50.90 2.73 27.96
N THR A 119 -51.15 1.63 27.26
CA THR A 119 -51.10 0.28 27.81
C THR A 119 -50.63 -0.72 26.75
N ILE A 120 -49.74 -1.63 27.13
CA ILE A 120 -49.20 -2.66 26.24
C ILE A 120 -50.18 -3.82 26.01
N ASN A 121 -51.19 -3.97 26.87
CA ASN A 121 -52.15 -5.07 26.80
C ASN A 121 -53.18 -4.90 25.66
N HIS A 122 -53.24 -3.69 25.07
CA HIS A 122 -54.20 -3.34 24.05
C HIS A 122 -53.52 -2.48 22.96
N PRO A 123 -53.11 -3.10 21.84
CA PRO A 123 -52.35 -2.43 20.78
C PRO A 123 -53.03 -1.18 20.20
N VAL A 124 -54.36 -1.09 20.31
CA VAL A 124 -55.15 0.09 19.89
C VAL A 124 -54.81 1.36 20.67
N TYR A 125 -54.19 1.26 21.85
CA TYR A 125 -53.71 2.39 22.65
C TYR A 125 -52.21 2.66 22.46
N CYS A 126 -51.63 2.13 21.39
CA CYS A 126 -50.27 2.41 20.96
C CYS A 126 -50.28 3.17 19.63
N ALA A 127 -49.28 4.01 19.44
CA ALA A 127 -49.05 4.72 18.19
C ALA A 127 -47.56 4.74 17.86
N THR A 128 -47.26 4.72 16.56
CA THR A 128 -45.92 4.94 16.01
C THR A 128 -45.95 6.14 15.07
N PRO A 129 -44.83 6.86 14.91
CA PRO A 129 -44.76 7.97 13.95
C PRO A 129 -44.94 7.46 12.52
N ALA A 130 -45.55 8.29 11.66
CA ALA A 130 -45.72 7.94 10.24
C ALA A 130 -44.37 7.75 9.53
N GLN A 131 -43.37 8.57 9.89
CA GLN A 131 -42.00 8.41 9.44
C GLN A 131 -41.20 7.59 10.46
N GLN A 132 -40.83 6.38 10.04
CA GLN A 132 -39.99 5.46 10.83
C GLN A 132 -38.51 5.86 10.68
N TRP A 133 -37.69 5.54 11.69
CA TRP A 133 -36.24 5.57 11.57
C TRP A 133 -35.76 4.48 10.62
N ASP A 134 -34.74 4.81 9.83
CA ASP A 134 -33.92 3.89 9.07
C ASP A 134 -32.50 4.42 9.18
N ILE A 135 -31.88 4.15 10.34
CA ILE A 135 -30.57 4.66 10.72
C ILE A 135 -29.55 3.55 10.45
N GLU A 136 -28.71 3.75 9.44
CA GLU A 136 -27.60 2.86 9.15
C GLU A 136 -26.48 3.08 10.17
N LYS A 137 -26.07 2.02 10.90
CA LYS A 137 -24.83 2.06 11.69
C LYS A 137 -23.67 1.80 10.74
N ARG A 138 -22.75 2.75 10.61
CA ARG A 138 -21.46 2.53 9.94
C ARG A 138 -20.34 2.42 10.95
N THR A 139 -19.51 1.40 10.78
CA THR A 139 -18.18 1.37 11.37
C THR A 139 -17.28 2.19 10.45
N ILE A 140 -16.59 3.23 10.94
CA ILE A 140 -15.45 3.78 10.18
C ILE A 140 -14.33 2.78 10.36
N GLU A 141 -14.02 2.05 9.30
CA GLU A 141 -12.74 1.36 9.23
C GLU A 141 -11.63 2.42 9.21
N PRO A 142 -10.71 2.40 10.18
CA PRO A 142 -9.68 3.43 10.24
C PRO A 142 -8.70 3.24 9.09
N GLN A 143 -8.20 4.35 8.58
CA GLN A 143 -6.96 4.31 7.81
C GLN A 143 -5.80 4.03 8.78
N THR A 144 -4.91 3.10 8.42
CA THR A 144 -3.70 2.79 9.20
C THR A 144 -2.47 2.97 8.34
N ILE A 145 -1.58 3.87 8.71
CA ILE A 145 -0.30 4.10 8.02
C ILE A 145 0.82 3.56 8.90
N ILE A 146 1.56 2.58 8.39
CA ILE A 146 2.66 1.91 9.09
C ILE A 146 3.96 2.34 8.42
N PHE A 147 4.70 3.22 9.08
CA PHE A 147 6.04 3.61 8.67
C PHE A 147 7.07 2.66 9.27
N MET A 148 7.97 2.19 8.42
CA MET A 148 9.15 1.43 8.78
C MET A 148 10.37 2.06 8.12
N ARG A 149 11.49 2.07 8.84
CA ARG A 149 12.76 2.45 8.24
C ARG A 149 13.22 1.34 7.30
N HIS A 150 14.01 1.70 6.28
CA HIS A 150 14.86 0.72 5.60
C HIS A 150 15.63 -0.17 6.60
N ALA A 151 15.87 -1.42 6.23
CA ALA A 151 16.60 -2.40 7.04
C ALA A 151 18.10 -2.05 7.19
N GLU A 152 18.85 -2.91 7.89
CA GLU A 152 20.24 -2.68 8.26
C GLU A 152 21.12 -2.32 7.05
N LYS A 153 21.76 -1.15 7.14
CA LYS A 153 22.78 -0.67 6.20
C LYS A 153 24.16 -0.65 6.86
N PRO A 154 25.26 -0.56 6.07
CA PRO A 154 26.56 -0.27 6.66
C PRO A 154 26.52 0.98 7.54
N LEU A 155 27.04 0.87 8.76
CA LEU A 155 27.16 2.00 9.70
C LEU A 155 28.54 2.66 9.55
N PRO A 156 28.66 3.96 9.86
CA PRO A 156 29.94 4.67 9.80
C PRO A 156 31.06 3.91 10.54
N PRO A 157 32.29 3.89 10.00
CA PRO A 157 32.80 4.71 8.89
C PRO A 157 32.53 4.17 7.48
N ALA A 158 31.85 3.03 7.34
CA ALA A 158 31.53 2.48 6.03
C ALA A 158 30.41 3.29 5.34
N SER A 159 30.59 3.58 4.05
CA SER A 159 29.53 4.11 3.20
C SER A 159 28.37 3.13 3.12
N GLY A 160 27.14 3.65 3.18
CA GLY A 160 25.95 2.83 2.93
C GLY A 160 25.78 2.45 1.47
N LYS A 161 26.42 3.16 0.52
CA LYS A 161 26.33 2.95 -0.94
C LYS A 161 24.90 2.80 -1.49
N GLY A 162 23.90 3.30 -0.75
CA GLY A 162 22.49 3.12 -1.08
C GLY A 162 21.92 1.73 -0.79
N GLN A 163 22.71 0.78 -0.31
CA GLN A 163 22.36 -0.64 -0.14
C GLN A 163 22.04 -1.04 1.31
N LEU A 164 21.42 -2.22 1.43
CA LEU A 164 21.35 -3.01 2.66
C LEU A 164 22.64 -3.82 2.89
N THR A 165 22.84 -4.26 4.12
CA THR A 165 23.76 -5.36 4.48
C THR A 165 23.08 -6.71 4.30
N CYS A 166 23.83 -7.81 4.38
CA CYS A 166 23.24 -9.15 4.48
C CYS A 166 22.28 -9.30 5.67
N GLN A 167 22.54 -8.64 6.80
CA GLN A 167 21.59 -8.61 7.92
C GLN A 167 20.29 -7.90 7.54
N GLY A 168 20.39 -6.80 6.79
CA GLY A 168 19.25 -6.05 6.28
C GLY A 168 18.42 -6.86 5.28
N LEU A 169 19.07 -7.62 4.39
CA LEU A 169 18.39 -8.55 3.49
C LEU A 169 17.64 -9.65 4.28
N ASN A 170 18.26 -10.21 5.32
CA ASN A 170 17.61 -11.19 6.18
C ASN A 170 16.42 -10.59 6.95
N ARG A 171 16.50 -9.33 7.39
CA ARG A 171 15.34 -8.60 7.95
C ARG A 171 14.25 -8.45 6.91
N ALA A 172 14.57 -7.96 5.71
CA ALA A 172 13.61 -7.76 4.63
C ALA A 172 12.85 -9.04 4.28
N LEU A 173 13.53 -10.19 4.25
CA LEU A 173 12.90 -11.49 4.03
C LEU A 173 12.01 -11.97 5.18
N ALA A 174 12.23 -11.51 6.41
CA ALA A 174 11.41 -11.83 7.59
C ALA A 174 10.19 -10.91 7.77
N LEU A 175 10.25 -9.68 7.24
CA LEU A 175 9.17 -8.69 7.33
C LEU A 175 7.78 -9.16 6.86
N PRO A 176 7.62 -9.94 5.77
CA PRO A 176 6.30 -10.32 5.29
C PRO A 176 5.46 -11.00 6.39
N GLN A 177 6.07 -11.95 7.12
CA GLN A 177 5.41 -12.66 8.21
C GLN A 177 5.15 -11.74 9.41
N VAL A 178 6.12 -10.89 9.78
CA VAL A 178 6.00 -9.95 10.91
C VAL A 178 4.85 -8.96 10.68
N LEU A 179 4.83 -8.34 9.50
CA LEU A 179 3.83 -7.35 9.13
C LEU A 179 2.45 -7.99 8.95
N ASN A 180 2.37 -9.18 8.34
CA ASN A 180 1.11 -9.93 8.25
C ASN A 180 0.52 -10.23 9.63
N ASN A 181 1.33 -10.72 10.56
CA ASN A 181 0.84 -11.12 11.89
C ASN A 181 0.38 -9.93 12.74
N LYS A 182 0.99 -8.76 12.54
CA LYS A 182 0.66 -7.53 13.29
C LYS A 182 -0.49 -6.75 12.68
N PHE A 183 -0.47 -6.58 11.37
CA PHE A 183 -1.36 -5.67 10.68
C PHE A 183 -2.21 -6.37 9.61
N GLY A 184 -1.74 -7.50 9.05
CA GLY A 184 -2.38 -8.17 7.93
C GLY A 184 -1.90 -7.62 6.58
N LYS A 185 -2.55 -8.07 5.49
CA LYS A 185 -2.26 -7.61 4.14
C LYS A 185 -2.48 -6.08 4.02
N PRO A 186 -1.54 -5.31 3.45
CA PRO A 186 -1.75 -3.89 3.15
C PRO A 186 -2.66 -3.72 1.92
N ASP A 187 -3.21 -2.53 1.76
CA ASP A 187 -3.89 -2.10 0.53
C ASP A 187 -2.93 -1.37 -0.41
N TYR A 188 -1.93 -0.67 0.15
CA TYR A 188 -0.91 0.08 -0.59
C TYR A 188 0.47 -0.04 0.05
N ILE A 189 1.52 0.04 -0.77
CA ILE A 189 2.92 -0.01 -0.34
C ILE A 189 3.68 1.13 -1.00
N PHE A 190 4.45 1.89 -0.22
CA PHE A 190 5.27 3.01 -0.69
C PHE A 190 6.74 2.83 -0.33
N ALA A 191 7.61 3.24 -1.25
CA ALA A 191 9.05 3.40 -1.07
C ALA A 191 9.54 4.56 -1.94
N PRO A 192 10.72 5.16 -1.70
CA PRO A 192 11.16 6.30 -2.50
C PRO A 192 11.62 5.86 -3.88
N ASN A 193 11.53 6.80 -4.82
CA ASN A 193 12.15 6.71 -6.13
C ASN A 193 13.66 6.42 -5.98
N THR A 194 14.15 5.44 -6.74
CA THR A 194 15.58 5.09 -6.77
C THR A 194 16.34 5.78 -7.90
N ALA A 195 15.64 6.47 -8.81
CA ALA A 195 16.25 7.21 -9.91
C ALA A 195 17.10 8.37 -9.38
N GLY A 196 18.26 8.57 -10.00
CA GLY A 196 19.21 9.60 -9.61
C GLY A 196 20.29 9.07 -8.66
N SER A 197 21.00 10.00 -8.03
CA SER A 197 22.09 9.63 -7.13
C SER A 197 22.17 10.53 -5.91
N ILE A 198 22.39 9.89 -4.76
CA ILE A 198 22.65 10.55 -3.48
C ILE A 198 24.13 10.31 -3.14
N GLY A 199 24.74 11.26 -2.42
CA GLY A 199 26.04 11.05 -1.79
C GLY A 199 25.92 11.12 -0.27
N ASP A 200 26.35 10.07 0.45
CA ASP A 200 26.58 10.14 1.89
C ASP A 200 28.08 10.37 2.13
N GLY A 201 28.51 11.63 2.23
CA GLY A 201 29.85 11.99 2.70
C GLY A 201 31.02 11.49 1.84
N GLY A 202 31.53 12.33 0.93
CA GLY A 202 32.79 12.08 0.20
C GLY A 202 32.77 10.95 -0.85
N ASP A 203 31.73 10.11 -0.87
CA ASP A 203 31.58 9.03 -1.83
C ASP A 203 31.13 9.50 -3.22
N ALA A 204 31.39 8.65 -4.22
CA ALA A 204 30.79 8.79 -5.54
C ALA A 204 29.25 8.61 -5.45
N PRO A 205 28.47 9.38 -6.22
CA PRO A 205 27.00 9.27 -6.25
C PRO A 205 26.53 7.82 -6.48
N TYR A 206 25.50 7.39 -5.73
CA TYR A 206 24.86 6.07 -5.85
C TYR A 206 23.32 6.15 -5.77
N SER A 207 22.63 5.13 -6.28
CA SER A 207 21.16 5.05 -6.21
C SER A 207 20.69 4.61 -4.82
N TYR A 208 19.62 5.22 -4.32
CA TYR A 208 19.10 5.01 -2.96
C TYR A 208 18.08 3.87 -2.90
N VAL A 209 18.52 2.63 -3.11
CA VAL A 209 17.60 1.49 -3.28
C VAL A 209 17.11 0.87 -1.96
N ARG A 210 17.87 1.03 -0.87
CA ARG A 210 17.64 0.28 0.39
C ARG A 210 16.23 0.32 0.99
N PRO A 211 15.43 1.40 0.94
CA PRO A 211 14.08 1.33 1.52
C PRO A 211 13.15 0.48 0.65
N LEU A 212 13.30 0.54 -0.66
CA LEU A 212 12.58 -0.32 -1.59
C LEU A 212 12.99 -1.79 -1.35
N ALA A 213 14.29 -2.09 -1.33
CA ALA A 213 14.88 -3.39 -0.97
C ALA A 213 14.28 -4.03 0.30
N THR A 214 13.90 -3.17 1.27
CA THR A 214 13.38 -3.59 2.56
C THR A 214 11.96 -4.15 2.45
N ILE A 215 11.11 -3.53 1.63
CA ILE A 215 9.68 -3.86 1.56
C ILE A 215 9.32 -4.78 0.40
N GLU A 216 10.19 -4.87 -0.60
CA GLU A 216 10.01 -5.70 -1.79
C GLU A 216 9.64 -7.16 -1.51
N PRO A 217 10.28 -7.89 -0.57
CA PRO A 217 9.84 -9.24 -0.25
C PRO A 217 8.39 -9.30 0.23
N THR A 218 7.90 -8.28 0.95
CA THR A 218 6.51 -8.20 1.41
C THR A 218 5.56 -7.98 0.24
N ALA A 219 5.91 -7.09 -0.68
CA ALA A 219 5.16 -6.84 -1.91
C ALA A 219 5.04 -8.12 -2.77
N ILE A 220 6.14 -8.86 -2.93
CA ILE A 220 6.21 -10.12 -3.67
C ILE A 220 5.27 -11.18 -3.06
N GLN A 221 5.29 -11.37 -1.72
CA GLN A 221 4.44 -12.37 -1.07
C GLN A 221 2.94 -12.10 -1.26
N TYR A 222 2.55 -10.82 -1.38
CA TYR A 222 1.16 -10.44 -1.62
C TYR A 222 0.79 -10.23 -3.09
N GLY A 223 1.77 -10.25 -4.00
CA GLY A 223 1.59 -9.89 -5.42
C GLY A 223 1.08 -8.46 -5.60
N MET A 224 1.66 -7.50 -4.86
CA MET A 224 1.18 -6.11 -4.78
C MET A 224 2.21 -5.11 -5.26
N PRO A 225 1.86 -4.09 -6.08
CA PRO A 225 2.81 -3.06 -6.49
C PRO A 225 3.39 -2.30 -5.30
N VAL A 226 4.59 -1.72 -5.51
CA VAL A 226 5.16 -0.70 -4.63
C VAL A 226 5.16 0.60 -5.42
N ASP A 227 4.56 1.65 -4.87
CA ASP A 227 4.59 2.99 -5.43
C ASP A 227 5.92 3.67 -5.08
N THR A 228 6.69 4.02 -6.11
CA THR A 228 7.99 4.68 -6.04
C THR A 228 7.98 6.06 -6.70
N ALA A 229 6.82 6.69 -6.81
CA ALA A 229 6.64 7.93 -7.56
C ALA A 229 7.37 9.14 -6.98
N LEU A 230 7.57 9.16 -5.66
CA LEU A 230 8.07 10.30 -4.89
C LEU A 230 9.55 10.13 -4.54
N ASN A 231 10.32 11.22 -4.61
CA ASN A 231 11.74 11.20 -4.24
C ASN A 231 11.91 11.12 -2.72
N PHE A 232 13.05 10.58 -2.27
CA PHE A 232 13.32 10.33 -0.85
C PHE A 232 13.25 11.58 0.06
N ASP A 233 13.44 12.78 -0.50
CA ASP A 233 13.46 14.07 0.17
C ASP A 233 12.15 14.87 0.01
N ASP A 234 11.14 14.32 -0.66
CA ASP A 234 9.83 14.96 -0.87
C ASP A 234 8.82 14.60 0.23
N ASP A 235 9.17 14.92 1.48
CA ASP A 235 8.36 14.64 2.67
C ASP A 235 6.96 15.28 2.59
N ASP A 236 6.87 16.44 1.93
CA ASP A 236 5.66 17.24 1.81
C ASP A 236 4.63 16.56 0.92
N SER A 237 5.05 16.13 -0.27
CA SER A 237 4.18 15.42 -1.20
C SER A 237 3.77 14.06 -0.65
N LEU A 238 4.69 13.34 0.02
CA LEU A 238 4.35 12.05 0.61
C LEU A 238 3.34 12.18 1.76
N ALA A 239 3.51 13.17 2.64
CA ALA A 239 2.54 13.42 3.70
C ALA A 239 1.14 13.77 3.15
N ALA A 240 1.07 14.56 2.08
CA ALA A 240 -0.18 14.94 1.43
C ALA A 240 -0.83 13.75 0.70
N GLU A 241 -0.04 12.95 -0.02
CA GLU A 241 -0.49 11.77 -0.73
C GLU A 241 -1.12 10.77 0.23
N LEU A 242 -0.40 10.42 1.31
CA LEU A 242 -0.83 9.41 2.28
C LEU A 242 -2.14 9.74 2.99
N ILE A 243 -2.58 11.01 3.05
CA ILE A 243 -3.85 11.39 3.70
C ILE A 243 -4.95 11.77 2.70
N SER A 244 -4.69 11.60 1.40
CA SER A 244 -5.67 11.91 0.37
C SER A 244 -6.84 10.93 0.37
N SER A 245 -7.98 11.35 -0.18
CA SER A 245 -9.24 10.59 -0.09
C SER A 245 -9.20 9.15 -0.66
N PRO A 246 -8.42 8.81 -1.69
CA PRO A 246 -8.31 7.42 -2.16
C PRO A 246 -7.73 6.45 -1.13
N TYR A 247 -6.99 6.95 -0.14
CA TYR A 247 -6.39 6.14 0.93
C TYR A 247 -7.22 6.11 2.22
N HIS A 248 -8.36 6.80 2.27
CA HIS A 248 -9.23 6.73 3.44
C HIS A 248 -9.68 5.29 3.63
N THR A 249 -9.69 4.81 4.88
CA THR A 249 -9.99 3.42 5.27
C THR A 249 -8.98 2.35 4.81
N SER A 250 -7.82 2.75 4.29
CA SER A 250 -6.79 1.81 3.81
C SER A 250 -5.70 1.50 4.85
N ARG A 251 -5.05 0.36 4.69
CA ARG A 251 -3.81 -0.01 5.35
C ARG A 251 -2.62 0.24 4.42
N ILE A 252 -1.69 1.07 4.84
CA ILE A 252 -0.56 1.49 4.03
C ILE A 252 0.75 1.11 4.71
N PHE A 253 1.63 0.43 3.99
CA PHE A 253 3.01 0.22 4.42
C PHE A 253 3.93 1.22 3.73
N VAL A 254 4.79 1.89 4.50
CA VAL A 254 5.70 2.91 3.99
C VAL A 254 7.12 2.59 4.47
N ALA A 255 8.01 2.24 3.54
CA ALA A 255 9.42 1.99 3.84
C ALA A 255 10.27 3.18 3.41
N TRP A 256 10.96 3.83 4.36
CA TRP A 256 11.64 5.10 4.08
C TRP A 256 12.89 5.34 4.97
N GLU A 257 13.48 6.52 4.86
CA GLU A 257 14.58 6.98 5.71
C GLU A 257 14.07 7.47 7.09
N HIS A 258 14.77 7.14 8.18
CA HIS A 258 14.26 7.37 9.54
C HIS A 258 14.01 8.83 9.94
N ASN A 259 14.84 9.78 9.53
CA ASN A 259 14.62 11.20 9.79
C ASN A 259 13.44 11.74 8.97
N ASN A 260 13.36 11.35 7.70
CA ASN A 260 12.22 11.67 6.84
C ASN A 260 10.91 11.10 7.42
N ILE A 261 10.90 9.85 7.92
CA ILE A 261 9.71 9.27 8.59
C ILE A 261 9.25 10.15 9.76
N VAL A 262 10.19 10.62 10.60
CA VAL A 262 9.85 11.53 11.70
C VAL A 262 9.25 12.84 11.17
N ALA A 263 9.83 13.42 10.11
CA ALA A 263 9.33 14.65 9.49
C ALA A 263 7.92 14.48 8.89
N ILE A 264 7.72 13.45 8.07
CA ILE A 264 6.45 13.08 7.44
C ILE A 264 5.38 12.84 8.50
N THR A 265 5.68 12.03 9.52
CA THR A 265 4.72 11.70 10.59
C THR A 265 4.30 12.96 11.35
N ARG A 266 5.24 13.84 11.71
CA ARG A 266 4.94 15.14 12.35
C ARG A 266 4.11 16.04 11.45
N LYS A 267 4.38 16.04 10.14
CA LYS A 267 3.61 16.82 9.17
C LYS A 267 2.17 16.30 9.06
N ILE A 268 1.95 14.99 8.97
CA ILE A 268 0.60 14.39 9.00
C ILE A 268 -0.14 14.77 10.29
N MET A 269 0.51 14.64 11.46
CA MET A 269 -0.10 15.06 12.73
C MET A 269 -0.53 16.52 12.70
N THR A 270 0.31 17.41 12.17
CA THR A 270 0.02 18.85 12.02
C THR A 270 -1.15 19.10 11.06
N LEU A 271 -1.14 18.46 9.88
CA LEU A 271 -2.18 18.61 8.86
C LEU A 271 -3.56 18.16 9.37
N LEU A 272 -3.60 17.20 10.28
CA LEU A 272 -4.81 16.67 10.90
C LEU A 272 -5.14 17.33 12.26
N GLY A 273 -4.46 18.43 12.61
CA GLY A 273 -4.75 19.22 13.82
C GLY A 273 -4.31 18.57 15.15
N ALA A 274 -3.50 17.53 15.12
CA ALA A 274 -2.94 16.86 16.30
C ALA A 274 -1.56 17.42 16.69
N ASN A 275 -1.12 17.12 17.92
CA ASN A 275 0.18 17.59 18.43
C ASN A 275 1.35 16.79 17.81
N PRO A 276 2.22 17.39 16.98
CA PRO A 276 3.34 16.67 16.36
C PRO A 276 4.45 16.30 17.35
N ASN A 277 4.52 16.93 18.53
CA ASN A 277 5.58 16.69 19.51
C ASN A 277 5.48 15.32 20.20
N VAL A 278 4.37 14.60 20.00
CA VAL A 278 4.23 13.22 20.48
C VAL A 278 5.06 12.22 19.66
N ILE A 279 5.53 12.64 18.47
CA ILE A 279 6.37 11.82 17.60
C ILE A 279 7.84 11.92 18.04
N PRO A 280 8.44 10.83 18.56
CA PRO A 280 9.82 10.86 19.03
C PRO A 280 10.81 10.94 17.86
N THR A 281 12.06 11.27 18.17
CA THR A 281 13.17 11.08 17.22
C THR A 281 13.44 9.60 17.02
N TRP A 282 13.88 9.21 15.82
CA TRP A 282 14.25 7.84 15.50
C TRP A 282 15.77 7.68 15.62
N ALA A 283 16.26 6.70 16.39
CA ALA A 283 17.71 6.54 16.60
C ALA A 283 18.40 5.94 15.36
N GLN A 284 19.63 6.38 15.06
CA GLN A 284 20.36 5.95 13.85
C GLN A 284 20.62 4.43 13.78
N ASN A 285 20.74 3.74 14.92
CA ASN A 285 20.96 2.30 15.00
C ASN A 285 19.67 1.50 15.25
N ASP A 286 18.52 2.16 15.25
CA ASP A 286 17.22 1.52 15.41
C ASP A 286 16.64 1.16 14.04
N PHE A 287 16.62 -0.14 13.76
CA PHE A 287 16.06 -0.76 12.56
C PHE A 287 14.78 -1.55 12.86
N ASP A 288 14.25 -1.46 14.09
CA ASP A 288 13.17 -2.30 14.57
C ASP A 288 11.88 -1.52 14.83
N SER A 289 11.99 -0.21 15.05
CA SER A 289 10.85 0.65 15.29
C SER A 289 9.87 0.67 14.12
N LEU A 290 8.59 0.81 14.46
CA LEU A 290 7.48 1.07 13.56
C LEU A 290 6.69 2.25 14.09
N TYR A 291 6.47 3.27 13.26
CA TYR A 291 5.57 4.37 13.59
C TYR A 291 4.22 4.09 12.95
N VAL A 292 3.18 3.96 13.78
CA VAL A 292 1.83 3.61 13.33
C VAL A 292 0.90 4.79 13.57
N LEU A 293 0.34 5.34 12.50
CA LEU A 293 -0.75 6.31 12.57
C LEU A 293 -2.08 5.61 12.31
N THR A 294 -3.06 5.84 13.17
CA THR A 294 -4.46 5.41 12.95
C THR A 294 -5.33 6.64 12.80
N ILE A 295 -5.99 6.76 11.65
CA ILE A 295 -6.78 7.94 11.27
C ILE A 295 -8.24 7.51 11.05
N VAL A 296 -9.16 8.19 11.74
CA VAL A 296 -10.60 8.02 11.60
C VAL A 296 -11.15 9.26 10.90
N TRP A 297 -11.72 9.08 9.71
CA TRP A 297 -12.25 10.14 8.86
C TRP A 297 -13.77 10.29 9.04
N TYR A 298 -14.27 11.50 9.33
CA TYR A 298 -15.70 11.77 9.53
C TYR A 298 -16.07 13.20 9.13
N ASP A 299 -17.16 13.38 8.37
CA ASP A 299 -17.77 14.68 8.03
C ASP A 299 -16.77 15.83 7.79
N GLY A 300 -15.83 15.63 6.87
CA GLY A 300 -14.83 16.63 6.49
C GLY A 300 -13.71 16.88 7.52
N ASN A 301 -13.68 16.10 8.59
CA ASN A 301 -12.69 16.12 9.66
C ASN A 301 -11.97 14.76 9.79
N ALA A 302 -10.94 14.74 10.63
CA ALA A 302 -10.21 13.53 10.99
C ALA A 302 -9.75 13.56 12.45
N ALA A 303 -9.67 12.40 13.06
CA ALA A 303 -8.94 12.19 14.30
C ALA A 303 -7.78 11.23 14.06
N VAL A 304 -6.58 11.59 14.51
CA VAL A 304 -5.36 10.78 14.35
C VAL A 304 -4.77 10.40 15.70
N SER A 305 -4.32 9.16 15.82
CA SER A 305 -3.52 8.68 16.95
C SER A 305 -2.21 8.08 16.48
N PHE A 306 -1.20 8.14 17.35
CA PHE A 306 0.15 7.61 17.11
C PHE A 306 0.46 6.46 18.07
N SER A 307 1.08 5.42 17.55
CA SER A 307 1.64 4.32 18.32
C SER A 307 3.06 4.01 17.83
N HIS A 308 3.99 3.89 18.78
CA HIS A 308 5.34 3.41 18.52
C HIS A 308 5.38 1.90 18.81
N GLN A 309 5.51 1.10 17.75
CA GLN A 309 5.60 -0.35 17.81
C GLN A 309 6.97 -0.84 17.32
N TYR A 310 7.16 -2.15 17.30
CA TYR A 310 8.44 -2.79 16.99
C TYR A 310 8.24 -4.02 16.10
N GLU A 311 9.15 -4.29 15.18
CA GLU A 311 9.20 -5.50 14.35
C GLU A 311 9.53 -6.74 15.21
N ASN A 312 10.29 -6.54 16.30
CA ASN A 312 10.84 -7.58 17.17
C ASN A 312 11.81 -8.53 16.44
N LEU A 313 12.67 -7.97 15.58
CA LEU A 313 13.70 -8.70 14.83
C LEU A 313 15.13 -8.31 15.23
N SER A 314 15.29 -7.43 16.23
CA SER A 314 16.59 -6.93 16.72
C SER A 314 17.53 -8.00 17.28
N SER A 315 17.04 -9.16 17.68
CA SER A 315 17.86 -10.27 18.16
C SER A 315 17.79 -11.47 17.20
N GLY A 316 18.95 -11.94 16.76
CA GLY A 316 19.05 -13.25 16.08
C GLY A 316 19.02 -13.24 14.55
N LEU A 317 18.97 -12.08 13.89
CA LEU A 317 19.18 -12.03 12.44
C LEU A 317 20.64 -12.31 12.07
N SER A 318 20.83 -13.20 11.10
CA SER A 318 22.15 -13.55 10.57
C SER A 318 22.79 -12.36 9.85
N THR A 319 24.10 -12.19 10.00
CA THR A 319 24.89 -11.24 9.20
C THR A 319 25.41 -11.85 7.89
N THR A 320 25.10 -13.12 7.62
CA THR A 320 25.45 -13.82 6.38
C THR A 320 24.24 -13.83 5.44
N CYS A 321 24.45 -13.52 4.16
CA CYS A 321 23.38 -13.50 3.18
C CYS A 321 22.74 -14.88 3.00
N PRO A 322 21.46 -14.96 2.60
CA PRO A 322 20.82 -16.23 2.28
C PRO A 322 21.59 -16.99 1.20
N GLY A 323 21.78 -18.29 1.40
CA GLY A 323 22.37 -19.16 0.38
C GLY A 323 23.87 -19.00 0.13
N SER A 324 24.57 -18.05 0.76
CA SER A 324 26.03 -17.95 0.61
C SER A 324 26.77 -18.97 1.46
N ALA A 325 27.76 -19.64 0.87
CA ALA A 325 28.81 -20.29 1.67
C ALA A 325 29.57 -19.20 2.44
N PRO A 326 30.10 -19.47 3.65
CA PRO A 326 30.91 -18.49 4.37
C PRO A 326 32.19 -18.20 3.58
N LEU A 327 32.18 -17.15 2.76
CA LEU A 327 33.32 -16.68 2.00
C LEU A 327 34.13 -15.70 2.87
N ALA A 328 35.44 -15.93 2.92
CA ALA A 328 36.36 -14.90 3.36
C ALA A 328 36.36 -13.80 2.28
N PHE A 329 35.75 -12.65 2.60
CA PHE A 329 35.81 -11.45 1.76
C PHE A 329 37.27 -11.17 1.35
N LYS A 330 37.60 -11.45 0.09
CA LYS A 330 38.77 -10.83 -0.53
C LYS A 330 38.27 -9.48 -1.01
N LYS A 331 38.66 -8.42 -0.30
CA LYS A 331 38.46 -7.03 -0.73
C LYS A 331 38.80 -6.95 -2.22
N SER A 332 37.88 -6.46 -3.05
CA SER A 332 38.16 -6.22 -4.46
C SER A 332 39.48 -5.46 -4.53
N ARG A 333 40.44 -5.97 -5.29
CA ARG A 333 41.67 -5.20 -5.52
C ARG A 333 41.23 -3.98 -6.31
N GLU A 334 41.32 -2.80 -5.70
CA GLU A 334 41.29 -1.57 -6.47
C GLU A 334 42.40 -1.68 -7.52
N LYS A 335 42.01 -1.77 -8.80
CA LYS A 335 42.97 -1.86 -9.89
C LYS A 335 43.84 -0.59 -9.85
N PRO A 336 45.19 -0.69 -9.96
CA PRO A 336 46.08 0.46 -9.84
C PRO A 336 45.68 1.61 -10.78
N PRO A 337 46.09 2.85 -10.48
CA PRO A 337 45.84 4.01 -11.34
C PRO A 337 46.22 3.71 -12.79
N ALA A 338 45.50 4.28 -13.76
CA ALA A 338 45.73 4.01 -15.19
C ALA A 338 47.19 4.18 -15.63
N ALA A 339 47.96 5.04 -14.96
CA ALA A 339 49.38 5.28 -15.20
C ALA A 339 50.31 4.10 -14.85
N ASP A 340 49.87 3.16 -14.01
CA ASP A 340 50.65 2.01 -13.53
C ASP A 340 50.13 0.66 -14.07
N ARG A 341 49.18 0.69 -15.03
CA ARG A 341 48.60 -0.53 -15.60
C ARG A 341 49.46 -1.07 -16.75
N ASN A 342 49.68 -2.38 -16.76
CA ASN A 342 50.07 -3.06 -17.98
C ASN A 342 48.83 -3.12 -18.89
N ILE A 343 48.83 -2.31 -19.96
CA ILE A 343 47.68 -2.08 -20.84
C ILE A 343 47.55 -3.18 -21.92
N ALA A 344 48.35 -4.24 -21.81
CA ALA A 344 48.26 -5.41 -22.69
C ALA A 344 47.20 -6.39 -22.19
N ASN A 345 46.26 -6.74 -23.07
CA ASN A 345 45.17 -7.70 -22.90
C ASN A 345 44.17 -7.32 -21.81
N GLU A 346 43.82 -6.03 -21.70
CA GLU A 346 42.71 -5.61 -20.85
C GLU A 346 41.42 -6.28 -21.34
N THR A 347 40.66 -6.85 -20.40
CA THR A 347 39.44 -7.59 -20.71
C THR A 347 38.27 -7.01 -19.93
N GLU A 348 37.28 -6.50 -20.65
CA GLU A 348 36.00 -6.11 -20.07
C GLU A 348 34.99 -7.25 -20.25
N ILE A 349 34.26 -7.57 -19.17
CA ILE A 349 33.21 -8.58 -19.20
C ILE A 349 31.90 -7.92 -18.77
N ILE A 350 30.84 -8.10 -19.54
CA ILE A 350 29.50 -7.62 -19.18
C ILE A 350 28.54 -8.80 -19.22
N TYR A 351 27.97 -9.13 -18.06
CA TYR A 351 26.89 -10.09 -17.94
C TYR A 351 25.55 -9.35 -18.03
N PHE A 352 24.77 -9.63 -19.07
CA PHE A 352 23.38 -9.21 -19.21
C PHE A 352 22.46 -10.33 -18.74
N ILE A 353 21.67 -10.03 -17.73
CA ILE A 353 20.84 -10.99 -17.00
C ILE A 353 19.38 -10.63 -17.26
N PRO A 354 18.56 -11.56 -17.79
CA PRO A 354 17.13 -11.28 -17.97
C PRO A 354 16.47 -11.12 -16.59
N ALA A 355 15.74 -10.02 -16.40
CA ALA A 355 14.86 -9.88 -15.25
C ALA A 355 13.84 -11.02 -15.27
N ALA A 356 13.53 -11.60 -14.10
CA ALA A 356 12.52 -12.63 -14.06
C ALA A 356 11.12 -12.02 -14.31
N GLU A 357 10.39 -12.64 -15.25
CA GLU A 357 8.96 -12.46 -15.57
C GLU A 357 8.57 -11.51 -16.73
N PRO A 358 7.46 -11.83 -17.45
CA PRO A 358 6.91 -10.97 -18.50
C PRO A 358 6.30 -9.70 -17.92
N GLN A 359 6.21 -8.67 -18.77
CA GLN A 359 5.79 -7.28 -18.48
C GLN A 359 4.51 -7.08 -17.64
N ALA A 360 3.68 -8.11 -17.46
CA ALA A 360 2.38 -7.98 -16.79
C ALA A 360 2.45 -7.90 -15.25
N SER A 361 3.48 -8.44 -14.58
CA SER A 361 3.53 -8.48 -13.10
C SER A 361 4.26 -7.29 -12.46
N ALA A 362 5.09 -6.54 -13.21
CA ALA A 362 5.94 -5.43 -12.74
C ALA A 362 6.91 -5.76 -11.58
N GLN A 363 6.74 -6.88 -10.91
CA GLN A 363 7.46 -7.39 -9.75
C GLN A 363 7.84 -8.84 -9.96
N LEU A 364 8.78 -9.32 -9.16
CA LEU A 364 9.09 -10.75 -9.09
C LEU A 364 7.93 -11.53 -8.44
N SER A 365 7.67 -12.76 -8.88
CA SER A 365 7.01 -13.74 -8.02
C SER A 365 7.99 -14.30 -6.99
N CYS A 366 7.47 -15.18 -6.14
CA CYS A 366 8.29 -16.05 -5.28
C CYS A 366 9.40 -16.79 -6.05
N GLN A 367 9.12 -17.24 -7.28
CA GLN A 367 10.12 -17.91 -8.11
C GLN A 367 11.23 -16.95 -8.54
N GLY A 368 10.85 -15.75 -8.97
CA GLY A 368 11.79 -14.69 -9.30
C GLY A 368 12.67 -14.32 -8.11
N LEU A 369 12.10 -14.16 -6.92
CA LEU A 369 12.84 -13.87 -5.68
C LEU A 369 13.84 -14.98 -5.33
N ASN A 370 13.41 -16.25 -5.40
CA ASN A 370 14.32 -17.38 -5.16
C ASN A 370 15.46 -17.44 -6.19
N ARG A 371 15.19 -17.09 -7.45
CA ARG A 371 16.24 -16.97 -8.48
C ARG A 371 17.21 -15.85 -8.12
N ALA A 372 16.72 -14.67 -7.77
CA ALA A 372 17.54 -13.53 -7.37
C ALA A 372 18.47 -13.86 -6.19
N LEU A 373 17.97 -14.61 -5.20
CA LEU A 373 18.80 -15.14 -4.11
C LEU A 373 19.82 -16.17 -4.60
N GLY A 374 19.47 -17.03 -5.55
CA GLY A 374 20.40 -17.98 -6.17
C GLY A 374 21.53 -17.32 -6.97
N LEU A 375 21.27 -16.13 -7.55
CA LEU A 375 22.27 -15.35 -8.27
C LEU A 375 23.42 -14.88 -7.37
N ILE A 376 23.25 -14.82 -6.05
CA ILE A 376 24.34 -14.53 -5.10
C ILE A 376 25.54 -15.44 -5.36
N ASN A 377 25.30 -16.74 -5.53
CA ASN A 377 26.38 -17.72 -5.78
C ASN A 377 26.79 -17.78 -7.25
N THR A 378 25.85 -17.57 -8.17
CA THR A 378 26.11 -17.61 -9.62
C THR A 378 27.04 -16.48 -10.04
N LEU A 379 26.88 -15.32 -9.41
CA LEU A 379 27.64 -14.10 -9.69
C LEU A 379 28.82 -13.89 -8.74
N ASP A 380 29.11 -14.86 -7.87
CA ASP A 380 30.27 -14.81 -7.00
C ASP A 380 31.58 -14.94 -7.78
N ALA A 381 32.64 -14.30 -7.28
CA ALA A 381 33.94 -14.32 -7.93
C ALA A 381 34.54 -15.73 -8.08
N ALA A 382 34.24 -16.66 -7.16
CA ALA A 382 34.68 -18.05 -7.29
C ALA A 382 33.98 -18.78 -8.44
N ALA A 383 32.74 -18.42 -8.75
CA ALA A 383 31.96 -19.00 -9.85
C ALA A 383 32.35 -18.38 -11.19
N LEU A 384 32.50 -17.06 -11.25
CA LEU A 384 32.81 -16.33 -12.48
C LEU A 384 34.31 -16.31 -12.83
N GLY A 385 35.17 -16.54 -11.85
CA GLY A 385 36.63 -16.38 -11.98
C GLY A 385 37.11 -14.92 -11.87
N ASP A 386 36.19 -13.96 -11.73
CA ASP A 386 36.47 -12.53 -11.56
C ASP A 386 35.39 -11.85 -10.68
N SER A 387 35.74 -10.76 -10.01
CA SER A 387 34.82 -10.00 -9.13
C SER A 387 33.99 -9.00 -9.93
N ILE A 388 32.69 -8.91 -9.64
CA ILE A 388 31.84 -7.87 -10.22
C ILE A 388 32.23 -6.52 -9.63
N TYR A 389 32.42 -5.54 -10.51
CA TYR A 389 32.76 -4.18 -10.13
C TYR A 389 31.52 -3.33 -9.81
N ALA A 390 30.46 -3.47 -10.61
CA ALA A 390 29.24 -2.69 -10.47
C ALA A 390 28.03 -3.46 -11.01
N PHE A 391 26.88 -3.19 -10.39
CA PHE A 391 25.59 -3.74 -10.78
C PHE A 391 24.70 -2.64 -11.34
N PHE A 392 23.93 -2.96 -12.37
CA PHE A 392 23.02 -2.03 -13.03
C PHE A 392 21.64 -2.63 -13.24
N ALA A 393 20.61 -1.81 -13.08
CA ALA A 393 19.23 -2.16 -13.37
C ALA A 393 18.44 -0.92 -13.83
N PRO A 394 17.24 -1.08 -14.43
CA PRO A 394 16.37 0.04 -14.73
C PRO A 394 15.89 0.76 -13.47
N ALA A 395 15.65 2.08 -13.56
CA ALA A 395 15.03 2.87 -12.51
C ALA A 395 13.51 2.67 -12.49
N PRO A 396 12.90 2.14 -11.40
CA PRO A 396 11.48 1.78 -11.39
C PRO A 396 10.54 2.93 -11.74
N ALA A 397 10.72 4.11 -11.14
CA ALA A 397 9.83 5.26 -11.32
C ALA A 397 9.85 5.86 -12.75
N LEU A 398 10.90 5.58 -13.55
CA LEU A 398 10.98 5.95 -14.97
C LEU A 398 10.24 4.98 -15.88
N ASN A 399 9.76 3.86 -15.34
CA ASN A 399 9.21 2.72 -16.06
C ASN A 399 7.76 2.45 -15.68
N ARG A 400 6.97 3.51 -15.55
CA ARG A 400 5.57 3.44 -15.14
C ARG A 400 4.64 3.03 -16.27
N PHE A 401 3.71 2.14 -15.96
CA PHE A 401 2.67 1.73 -16.89
C PHE A 401 1.33 1.53 -16.17
N VAL A 402 0.24 1.59 -16.92
CA VAL A 402 -1.13 1.47 -16.39
C VAL A 402 -1.68 0.08 -16.71
N MET A 403 -2.14 -0.63 -15.69
CA MET A 403 -2.91 -1.87 -15.84
C MET A 403 -4.26 -1.71 -15.15
N GLY A 404 -5.33 -1.70 -15.94
CA GLY A 404 -6.66 -1.36 -15.42
C GLY A 404 -6.73 0.08 -14.93
N SER A 405 -7.06 0.27 -13.64
CA SER A 405 -7.09 1.58 -12.98
C SER A 405 -5.88 1.86 -12.07
N GLN A 406 -4.89 0.95 -12.05
CA GLN A 406 -3.72 1.07 -11.19
C GLN A 406 -2.46 1.36 -12.00
N LEU A 407 -1.58 2.18 -11.42
CA LEU A 407 -0.27 2.53 -11.95
C LEU A 407 0.76 1.58 -11.32
N TYR A 408 1.65 1.02 -12.14
CA TYR A 408 2.67 0.07 -11.72
C TYR A 408 4.06 0.59 -12.10
N ASP A 409 5.00 0.47 -11.17
CA ASP A 409 6.43 0.66 -11.42
C ASP A 409 7.07 -0.69 -11.80
N TYR A 410 7.94 -0.70 -12.82
CA TYR A 410 8.69 -1.90 -13.19
C TYR A 410 9.91 -2.10 -12.26
N LEU A 411 9.78 -3.03 -11.32
CA LEU A 411 10.74 -3.32 -10.26
C LEU A 411 11.61 -4.55 -10.55
N SER A 412 11.14 -5.48 -11.38
CA SER A 412 11.76 -6.80 -11.59
C SER A 412 13.25 -6.76 -11.94
N GLY A 413 13.69 -5.77 -12.72
CA GLY A 413 15.11 -5.61 -13.07
C GLY A 413 15.99 -5.33 -11.86
N MET A 414 15.58 -4.41 -10.99
CA MET A 414 16.32 -4.05 -9.78
C MET A 414 16.33 -5.21 -8.79
N MET A 415 15.15 -5.78 -8.51
CA MET A 415 14.98 -6.93 -7.61
C MET A 415 15.82 -8.15 -8.02
N THR A 416 16.12 -8.32 -9.31
CA THR A 416 16.88 -9.48 -9.82
C THR A 416 18.34 -9.47 -9.36
N LEU A 417 18.99 -8.30 -9.31
CA LEU A 417 20.40 -8.18 -8.97
C LEU A 417 20.66 -7.70 -7.55
N GLU A 418 19.67 -7.11 -6.90
CA GLU A 418 19.84 -6.52 -5.59
C GLU A 418 20.44 -7.47 -4.53
N PRO A 419 19.99 -8.73 -4.38
CA PRO A 419 20.59 -9.63 -3.40
C PRO A 419 22.08 -9.91 -3.65
N ALA A 420 22.49 -10.01 -4.92
CA ALA A 420 23.89 -10.21 -5.30
C ALA A 420 24.73 -8.95 -5.02
N ALA A 421 24.20 -7.76 -5.32
CA ALA A 421 24.84 -6.49 -4.99
C ALA A 421 25.05 -6.32 -3.48
N ILE A 422 24.05 -6.67 -2.67
CA ILE A 422 24.12 -6.69 -1.19
C ILE A 422 25.21 -7.66 -0.72
N ALA A 423 25.20 -8.90 -1.24
CA ALA A 423 26.15 -9.93 -0.81
C ALA A 423 27.61 -9.57 -1.10
N GLN A 424 27.85 -8.75 -2.12
CA GLN A 424 29.18 -8.32 -2.53
C GLN A 424 29.57 -6.92 -1.99
N ASP A 425 28.70 -6.24 -1.22
CA ASP A 425 28.91 -4.85 -0.75
C ASP A 425 29.17 -3.85 -1.91
N HIS A 426 28.44 -3.99 -3.01
CA HIS A 426 28.53 -3.10 -4.18
C HIS A 426 27.23 -2.30 -4.36
N PRO A 427 27.31 -1.05 -4.87
CA PRO A 427 26.11 -0.30 -5.22
C PRO A 427 25.38 -0.96 -6.40
N LEU A 428 24.05 -0.90 -6.38
CA LEU A 428 23.19 -1.13 -7.53
C LEU A 428 22.80 0.22 -8.13
N TYR A 429 23.20 0.47 -9.38
CA TYR A 429 22.90 1.72 -10.08
C TYR A 429 21.59 1.60 -10.86
N THR A 430 20.65 2.51 -10.59
CA THR A 430 19.36 2.60 -11.29
C THR A 430 19.21 3.96 -11.97
N LEU A 431 19.79 4.09 -13.16
CA LEU A 431 19.99 5.39 -13.83
C LEU A 431 19.05 5.65 -15.01
N PHE A 432 18.62 4.60 -15.70
CA PHE A 432 17.89 4.69 -16.97
C PHE A 432 16.58 3.91 -16.92
N GLY A 433 15.62 4.29 -17.76
CA GLY A 433 14.42 3.47 -18.00
C GLY A 433 14.75 2.22 -18.82
N TYR A 434 13.93 1.17 -18.74
CA TYR A 434 14.21 -0.12 -19.41
C TYR A 434 14.17 -0.01 -20.95
N GLU A 435 13.55 1.03 -21.50
CA GLU A 435 13.52 1.27 -22.96
C GLU A 435 14.71 2.10 -23.46
N ASP A 436 15.49 2.74 -22.56
CA ASP A 436 16.60 3.63 -22.92
C ASP A 436 17.91 2.86 -23.15
N ASN A 437 17.84 1.87 -24.05
CA ASN A 437 18.94 0.96 -24.34
C ASN A 437 20.17 1.69 -24.91
N LEU A 438 19.97 2.80 -25.64
CA LEU A 438 21.06 3.56 -26.24
C LEU A 438 21.90 4.30 -25.18
N SER A 439 21.23 5.00 -24.26
CA SER A 439 21.94 5.72 -23.20
C SER A 439 22.63 4.74 -22.26
N MET A 440 21.97 3.64 -21.93
CA MET A 440 22.56 2.57 -21.12
C MET A 440 23.78 1.94 -21.80
N ALA A 441 23.70 1.58 -23.09
CA ALA A 441 24.85 1.03 -23.83
C ALA A 441 26.03 2.00 -23.87
N THR A 442 25.77 3.28 -24.13
CA THR A 442 26.79 4.34 -24.13
C THR A 442 27.45 4.47 -22.76
N PHE A 443 26.65 4.41 -21.70
CA PHE A 443 27.12 4.54 -20.33
C PHE A 443 28.01 3.37 -19.90
N LEU A 444 27.64 2.13 -20.22
CA LEU A 444 28.42 0.93 -19.93
C LEU A 444 29.80 0.94 -20.59
N LEU A 445 29.94 1.61 -21.74
CA LEU A 445 31.19 1.74 -22.49
C LEU A 445 31.98 3.03 -22.14
N SER A 446 31.50 3.83 -21.19
CA SER A 446 32.18 5.07 -20.78
C SER A 446 33.42 4.78 -19.95
N SER A 447 34.47 5.60 -20.11
CA SER A 447 35.78 5.42 -19.43
C SER A 447 35.72 5.37 -17.89
N GLN A 448 34.61 5.81 -17.27
CA GLN A 448 34.39 5.72 -15.83
C GLN A 448 34.23 4.25 -15.37
N PHE A 449 33.55 3.43 -16.17
CA PHE A 449 33.25 2.02 -15.89
C PHE A 449 34.03 1.06 -16.80
N PHE A 450 34.61 1.59 -17.87
CA PHE A 450 35.23 0.84 -18.95
C PHE A 450 36.76 0.88 -18.86
N ALA A 451 37.35 -0.01 -18.05
CA ALA A 451 38.78 -0.29 -18.03
C ALA A 451 39.08 -1.58 -17.23
N ASP A 452 39.06 -2.74 -17.91
CA ASP A 452 39.32 -4.09 -17.34
C ASP A 452 38.45 -4.39 -16.11
N ARG A 453 37.13 -4.42 -16.35
CA ARG A 453 36.13 -4.61 -15.30
C ARG A 453 35.08 -5.64 -15.71
N THR A 454 34.54 -6.33 -14.71
CA THR A 454 33.36 -7.18 -14.86
C THR A 454 32.12 -6.43 -14.36
N LEU A 455 31.09 -6.30 -15.20
CA LEU A 455 29.82 -5.63 -14.88
C LEU A 455 28.67 -6.63 -14.93
N ALA A 456 27.65 -6.42 -14.10
CA ALA A 456 26.39 -7.16 -14.15
C ALA A 456 25.22 -6.21 -14.41
N VAL A 457 24.38 -6.53 -15.39
CA VAL A 457 23.27 -5.71 -15.86
C VAL A 457 22.01 -6.57 -15.91
N ALA A 458 21.05 -6.30 -15.05
CA ALA A 458 19.72 -6.91 -15.16
C ALA A 458 18.82 -6.00 -15.99
N TRP A 459 18.06 -6.56 -16.94
CA TRP A 459 17.21 -5.77 -17.82
C TRP A 459 15.91 -6.49 -18.18
N GLU A 460 14.93 -5.76 -18.70
CA GLU A 460 13.65 -6.35 -19.13
C GLU A 460 13.88 -7.37 -20.27
N PRO A 461 13.28 -8.59 -20.22
CA PRO A 461 13.60 -9.66 -21.16
C PRO A 461 13.39 -9.31 -22.64
N GLY A 462 12.36 -8.52 -22.96
CA GLY A 462 12.10 -8.03 -24.32
C GLY A 462 13.12 -7.01 -24.82
N GLN A 463 13.70 -6.20 -23.94
CA GLN A 463 14.70 -5.18 -24.26
C GLN A 463 16.15 -5.68 -24.14
N LEU A 464 16.41 -6.73 -23.36
CA LEU A 464 17.75 -7.24 -23.10
C LEU A 464 18.54 -7.57 -24.39
N PRO A 465 17.97 -8.23 -25.42
CA PRO A 465 18.69 -8.47 -26.67
C PRO A 465 19.07 -7.21 -27.41
N ASP A 466 18.23 -6.18 -27.43
CA ASP A 466 18.53 -4.90 -28.08
C ASP A 466 19.66 -4.17 -27.35
N LEU A 467 19.61 -4.10 -26.01
CA LEU A 467 20.68 -3.52 -25.19
C LEU A 467 22.02 -4.24 -25.42
N ALA A 468 22.04 -5.58 -25.35
CA ALA A 468 23.26 -6.36 -25.56
C ALA A 468 23.83 -6.17 -26.97
N LYS A 469 22.97 -6.14 -28.01
CA LYS A 469 23.39 -5.88 -29.40
C LYS A 469 24.00 -4.50 -29.57
N ARG A 470 23.43 -3.46 -28.97
CA ARG A 470 23.99 -2.09 -29.00
C ARG A 470 25.37 -2.03 -28.36
N VAL A 471 25.55 -2.67 -27.20
CA VAL A 471 26.86 -2.75 -26.55
C VAL A 471 27.86 -3.51 -27.40
N TYR A 472 27.45 -4.66 -27.96
CA TYR A 472 28.30 -5.50 -28.82
C TYR A 472 28.74 -4.75 -30.09
N GLU A 473 27.81 -4.10 -30.78
CA GLU A 473 28.06 -3.31 -31.99
C GLU A 473 28.96 -2.11 -31.69
N ALA A 474 28.65 -1.34 -30.64
CA ALA A 474 29.45 -0.20 -30.25
C ALA A 474 30.87 -0.59 -29.80
N ALA A 475 31.06 -1.81 -29.30
CA ALA A 475 32.38 -2.35 -29.00
C ALA A 475 33.15 -2.85 -30.25
N GLY A 476 32.49 -2.97 -31.42
CA GLY A 476 33.08 -3.39 -32.69
C GLY A 476 32.69 -4.79 -33.16
N GLY A 477 31.74 -5.46 -32.50
CA GLY A 477 31.20 -6.76 -32.90
C GLY A 477 30.08 -6.66 -33.95
N ASN A 478 29.72 -7.77 -34.59
CA ASN A 478 28.57 -7.86 -35.48
C ASN A 478 27.29 -8.20 -34.69
N PRO A 479 26.27 -7.31 -34.59
CA PRO A 479 25.09 -7.56 -33.76
C PRO A 479 24.26 -8.80 -34.15
N ASN A 480 24.48 -9.35 -35.34
CA ASN A 480 23.86 -10.61 -35.77
C ASN A 480 24.43 -11.86 -35.08
N ASP A 481 25.58 -11.74 -34.41
CA ASP A 481 26.17 -12.83 -33.62
C ASP A 481 25.37 -13.09 -32.34
N ILE A 482 24.63 -12.08 -31.86
CA ILE A 482 23.75 -12.21 -30.70
C ILE A 482 22.36 -12.65 -31.18
N PRO A 483 21.82 -13.77 -30.65
CA PRO A 483 20.49 -14.26 -31.00
C PRO A 483 19.41 -13.19 -30.79
N SER A 484 18.50 -13.10 -31.75
CA SER A 484 17.30 -12.25 -31.64
C SER A 484 16.17 -12.77 -30.73
N PRO A 485 16.01 -14.08 -30.44
CA PRO A 485 14.99 -14.50 -29.49
C PRO A 485 15.26 -13.94 -28.09
N ILE A 486 14.19 -13.68 -27.35
CA ILE A 486 14.26 -13.41 -25.91
C ILE A 486 14.90 -14.64 -25.24
N PRO A 487 15.97 -14.47 -24.45
CA PRO A 487 16.57 -15.58 -23.73
C PRO A 487 15.55 -16.16 -22.75
N ASN A 488 15.64 -17.47 -22.49
CA ASN A 488 14.94 -18.00 -21.32
C ASN A 488 15.50 -17.32 -20.05
N VAL A 489 14.73 -17.32 -18.98
CA VAL A 489 15.14 -16.67 -17.72
C VAL A 489 16.40 -17.28 -17.08
N ASP A 490 16.89 -18.42 -17.55
CA ASP A 490 18.09 -19.12 -17.05
C ASP A 490 19.35 -18.83 -17.90
N THR A 491 19.24 -18.01 -18.95
CA THR A 491 20.35 -17.70 -19.87
C THR A 491 20.79 -16.25 -19.75
N MET A 492 22.02 -16.06 -19.26
CA MET A 492 22.71 -14.77 -19.30
C MET A 492 23.46 -14.60 -20.63
N TYR A 493 23.62 -13.36 -21.07
CA TYR A 493 24.55 -13.02 -22.15
C TYR A 493 25.84 -12.50 -21.56
N LYS A 494 26.96 -13.06 -21.98
CA LYS A 494 28.28 -12.59 -21.62
C LYS A 494 28.92 -11.94 -22.84
N ILE A 495 29.20 -10.66 -22.75
CA ILE A 495 30.02 -9.96 -23.74
C ILE A 495 31.42 -9.80 -23.16
N THR A 496 32.43 -10.28 -23.89
CA THR A 496 33.85 -10.13 -23.52
C THR A 496 34.52 -9.24 -24.56
N ILE A 497 35.03 -8.08 -24.14
CA ILE A 497 35.79 -7.15 -24.98
C ILE A 497 37.24 -7.22 -24.56
N THR A 498 38.16 -7.40 -25.51
CA THR A 498 39.59 -7.45 -25.24
C THR A 498 40.30 -6.33 -25.99
N ARG A 499 41.16 -5.59 -25.29
CA ARG A 499 41.94 -4.49 -25.84
C ARG A 499 43.42 -4.63 -25.52
N ASN A 500 44.24 -4.14 -26.44
CA ASN A 500 45.69 -4.00 -26.30
C ASN A 500 46.04 -2.53 -26.48
N ASP A 501 46.42 -1.87 -25.39
CA ASP A 501 46.76 -0.44 -25.38
C ASP A 501 45.65 0.42 -26.01
N GLY A 502 44.41 0.21 -25.55
CA GLY A 502 43.20 0.86 -26.07
C GLY A 502 42.71 0.35 -27.44
N THR A 503 43.55 -0.37 -28.18
CA THR A 503 43.19 -0.94 -29.49
C THR A 503 42.36 -2.20 -29.32
N LEU A 504 41.22 -2.28 -30.00
CA LEU A 504 40.36 -3.47 -29.97
C LEU A 504 41.09 -4.69 -30.55
N VAL A 505 41.06 -5.80 -29.80
CA VAL A 505 41.59 -7.11 -30.20
C VAL A 505 40.45 -8.04 -30.61
N SER A 506 39.42 -8.15 -29.77
CA SER A 506 38.25 -9.00 -30.02
C SER A 506 37.04 -8.54 -29.22
N VAL A 507 35.85 -8.84 -29.73
CA VAL A 507 34.59 -8.81 -28.98
C VAL A 507 33.93 -10.17 -29.18
N ASN A 508 33.57 -10.84 -28.09
CA ASN A 508 32.96 -12.17 -28.11
C ASN A 508 31.64 -12.16 -27.35
N TYR A 509 30.69 -12.95 -27.83
CA TYR A 509 29.42 -13.23 -27.17
C TYR A 509 29.37 -14.71 -26.76
N ASP A 510 28.99 -14.96 -25.51
CA ASP A 510 28.71 -16.29 -24.99
C ASP A 510 27.33 -16.32 -24.32
N ALA A 511 26.61 -17.42 -24.47
CA ALA A 511 25.43 -17.73 -23.66
C ALA A 511 25.88 -18.50 -22.41
N VAL A 512 25.54 -17.99 -21.22
CA VAL A 512 25.92 -18.60 -19.94
C VAL A 512 24.65 -19.05 -19.22
N GLN A 513 24.55 -20.34 -18.92
CA GLN A 513 23.42 -20.88 -18.15
C GLN A 513 23.65 -20.64 -16.65
N GLU A 514 22.65 -20.11 -15.95
CA GLU A 514 22.68 -19.93 -14.50
C GLU A 514 22.55 -21.29 -13.79
N ASN A 515 21.87 -22.25 -14.44
CA ASN A 515 21.59 -23.60 -13.91
C ASN A 515 20.85 -23.55 -12.57
N LEU A 516 19.98 -22.56 -12.40
CA LEU A 516 19.18 -22.40 -11.20
C LEU A 516 17.86 -23.17 -11.34
N SER A 517 17.38 -23.76 -10.25
CA SER A 517 16.06 -24.40 -10.16
C SER A 517 15.25 -23.76 -9.03
N PRO A 518 14.81 -22.50 -9.19
CA PRO A 518 14.15 -21.75 -8.13
C PRO A 518 12.77 -22.33 -7.80
N SER A 519 12.45 -22.38 -6.50
CA SER A 519 11.15 -22.81 -5.98
C SER A 519 10.07 -21.75 -6.28
N ASN A 520 8.82 -22.17 -6.49
CA ASN A 520 7.67 -21.27 -6.57
C ASN A 520 7.14 -20.82 -5.20
N VAL A 521 7.71 -21.33 -4.10
CA VAL A 521 7.33 -20.97 -2.73
C VAL A 521 8.28 -19.88 -2.23
N CYS A 522 7.72 -18.77 -1.73
CA CYS A 522 8.52 -17.65 -1.23
C CYS A 522 9.44 -18.08 -0.08
N PRO A 523 10.64 -17.47 0.06
CA PRO A 523 11.42 -17.55 1.29
C PRO A 523 10.58 -17.06 2.48
N LEU A 524 10.57 -17.82 3.57
CA LEU A 524 9.83 -17.50 4.80
C LEU A 524 8.36 -17.10 4.51
N PRO A 525 7.54 -18.03 3.98
CA PRO A 525 6.18 -17.70 3.56
C PRO A 525 5.30 -17.29 4.75
N ILE A 526 4.38 -16.36 4.51
CA ILE A 526 3.29 -16.05 5.45
C ILE A 526 2.52 -17.33 5.79
N SER A 527 2.37 -17.59 7.09
CA SER A 527 1.74 -18.80 7.66
C SER A 527 0.22 -18.77 7.62
#